data_AF-H2ZFH0-F1
#
_entry.id   AF-H2ZFH0-F1
#
_cell.length_a   1.000
_cell.length_b   1.000
_cell.length_c   1.000
_cell.angle_alpha   90.00
_cell.angle_beta   90.00
_cell.angle_gamma   90.00
#
_symmetry.space_group_name_H-M   'P 1'
#
loop_
_entity.id
_entity.type
_entity.pdbx_description
1 polymer ?
#
loop_
_entity_poly.entity_id
_entity_poly.type
_entity_poly.pdbx_seq_one_letter_code
_entity_poly.pdbx_strand_id
1 'polypeptide(L)'
;SINTASKEISMKTCVDFYRRASEIDYVEFIKQGHSCVSNVGRVGGRQVVSLKGKCSDHGMLVHQMLHVIGMWHEQSRHDRDQYVTINIDNVDPENRFNFKKRGRGSTVGKYDKTSIMHLDGYVFSSNQQPTIVDKTSGYAVVAQRTKLTDLDVAKINQLYQC
;
A
#
# COMPACT_ATOMS: atom_id res chain seq x y z
N SER A 1 4.04 -17.25 -0.32
CA SER A 1 5.43 -16.89 0.06
C SER A 1 5.86 -15.65 -0.71
N ILE A 2 7.05 -15.09 -0.47
CA ILE A 2 7.58 -13.95 -1.26
C ILE A 2 7.57 -14.29 -2.76
N ASN A 3 8.01 -15.49 -3.15
CA ASN A 3 8.00 -15.91 -4.55
C ASN A 3 6.57 -16.00 -5.13
N THR A 4 5.59 -16.45 -4.35
CA THR A 4 4.18 -16.47 -4.79
C THR A 4 3.62 -15.07 -4.99
N ALA A 5 3.91 -14.14 -4.08
CA ALA A 5 3.47 -12.75 -4.17
C ALA A 5 4.12 -12.03 -5.36
N SER A 6 5.43 -12.22 -5.56
CA SER A 6 6.15 -11.75 -6.74
C SER A 6 5.50 -12.25 -8.03
N LYS A 7 5.24 -13.56 -8.12
CA LYS A 7 4.63 -14.17 -9.29
C LYS A 7 3.23 -13.63 -9.59
N GLU A 8 2.42 -13.31 -8.58
CA GLU A 8 1.11 -12.67 -8.82
C GLU A 8 1.27 -11.33 -9.56
N ILE A 9 2.25 -10.52 -9.15
CA ILE A 9 2.51 -9.21 -9.75
C ILE A 9 3.03 -9.39 -11.18
N SER A 10 4.04 -10.26 -11.40
CA SER A 10 4.68 -10.42 -12.72
C SER A 10 3.83 -11.17 -13.73
N MET A 11 2.81 -11.92 -13.32
CA MET A 11 1.84 -12.51 -14.25
C MET A 11 0.82 -11.48 -14.79
N LYS A 12 0.64 -10.34 -14.12
CA LYS A 12 -0.40 -9.35 -14.46
C LYS A 12 0.19 -8.02 -14.95
N THR A 13 1.50 -7.83 -14.80
CA THR A 13 2.23 -6.60 -15.10
C THR A 13 3.57 -6.92 -15.75
N CYS A 14 4.27 -5.91 -16.27
CA CYS A 14 5.64 -6.06 -16.74
C CYS A 14 6.71 -5.96 -15.61
N VAL A 15 6.30 -5.82 -14.35
CA VAL A 15 7.21 -5.74 -13.20
C VAL A 15 7.48 -7.14 -12.65
N ASP A 16 8.75 -7.50 -12.48
CA ASP A 16 9.17 -8.78 -11.92
C ASP A 16 10.16 -8.61 -10.76
N PHE A 17 10.09 -9.53 -9.78
CA PHE A 17 11.07 -9.60 -8.68
C PHE A 17 11.87 -10.89 -8.78
N TYR A 18 13.17 -10.73 -8.93
CA TYR A 18 14.11 -11.84 -9.03
C TYR A 18 15.16 -11.79 -7.91
N ARG A 19 15.85 -12.91 -7.69
CA ARG A 19 16.89 -13.00 -6.67
C ARG A 19 18.09 -12.17 -7.10
N ARG A 20 18.45 -11.18 -6.29
CA ARG A 20 19.65 -10.35 -6.48
C ARG A 20 20.89 -11.20 -6.72
N ALA A 21 21.71 -10.79 -7.69
CA ALA A 21 23.05 -11.30 -7.92
C ALA A 21 24.10 -10.28 -7.45
N SER A 22 24.18 -9.12 -8.12
CA SER A 22 25.19 -8.09 -7.88
C SER A 22 24.65 -6.66 -7.98
N GLU A 23 23.33 -6.49 -8.17
CA GLU A 23 22.70 -5.19 -8.31
C GLU A 23 22.99 -4.29 -7.11
N ILE A 24 23.30 -3.02 -7.38
CA ILE A 24 23.60 -2.02 -6.34
C ILE A 24 22.35 -1.73 -5.50
N ASP A 25 21.22 -1.55 -6.19
CA ASP A 25 19.94 -1.21 -5.58
C ASP A 25 19.09 -2.46 -5.48
N TYR A 26 18.66 -2.81 -4.27
CA TYR A 26 17.93 -4.05 -4.05
C TYR A 26 17.04 -3.99 -2.82
N VAL A 27 16.03 -4.84 -2.81
CA VAL A 27 15.14 -5.02 -1.67
C VAL A 27 15.54 -6.25 -0.88
N GLU A 28 15.64 -6.10 0.44
CA GLU A 28 15.83 -7.21 1.36
C GLU A 28 14.62 -7.36 2.28
N PHE A 29 13.95 -8.50 2.18
CA PHE A 29 12.84 -8.85 3.07
C PHE A 29 13.39 -9.51 4.34
N ILE A 30 13.16 -8.89 5.50
CA ILE A 30 13.64 -9.40 6.79
C ILE A 30 12.48 -9.62 7.76
N LYS A 31 12.65 -10.55 8.70
CA LYS A 31 11.70 -10.83 9.78
C LYS A 31 12.11 -10.15 11.09
N GLN A 32 12.38 -8.85 11.05
CA GLN A 32 12.78 -8.04 12.21
C GLN A 32 11.80 -6.87 12.41
N GLY A 33 11.88 -6.10 13.51
CA GLY A 33 11.04 -4.91 13.76
C GLY A 33 9.84 -5.14 14.69
N HIS A 34 8.73 -4.41 14.50
CA HIS A 34 7.46 -4.59 15.24
C HIS A 34 6.21 -4.53 14.34
N SER A 35 6.35 -4.18 13.05
CA SER A 35 5.24 -3.97 12.10
C SER A 35 5.66 -4.29 10.65
N CYS A 36 4.68 -4.33 9.74
CA CYS A 36 4.94 -4.43 8.30
C CYS A 36 5.28 -3.04 7.75
N VAL A 37 6.49 -2.84 7.26
CA VAL A 37 6.90 -1.54 6.71
C VAL A 37 7.86 -1.68 5.54
N SER A 38 7.67 -0.83 4.55
CA SER A 38 8.53 -0.63 3.39
C SER A 38 8.62 0.86 3.08
N ASN A 39 9.75 1.27 2.49
CA ASN A 39 9.81 2.55 1.77
C ASN A 39 8.96 2.49 0.49
N VAL A 40 8.58 3.66 -0.01
CA VAL A 40 7.85 3.79 -1.27
C VAL A 40 8.80 4.11 -2.42
N GLY A 41 8.85 3.22 -3.40
CA GLY A 41 9.71 3.34 -4.57
C GLY A 41 11.17 2.97 -4.29
N ARG A 42 12.00 3.17 -5.30
CA ARG A 42 13.44 2.91 -5.27
C ARG A 42 14.17 4.01 -4.51
N VAL A 43 14.70 3.69 -3.32
CA VAL A 43 15.43 4.68 -2.48
C VAL A 43 16.94 4.74 -2.75
N GLY A 44 17.49 3.74 -3.45
CA GLY A 44 18.92 3.59 -3.69
C GLY A 44 19.60 2.69 -2.64
N GLY A 45 20.56 1.88 -3.09
CA GLY A 45 21.27 0.88 -2.30
C GLY A 45 20.35 -0.20 -1.72
N ARG A 46 20.74 -0.69 -0.54
CA ARG A 46 19.96 -1.66 0.23
C ARG A 46 18.71 -1.01 0.83
N GLN A 47 17.53 -1.46 0.42
CA GLN A 47 16.27 -1.09 1.06
C GLN A 47 15.62 -2.28 1.77
N VAL A 48 15.18 -2.08 3.00
CA VAL A 48 14.62 -3.15 3.83
C VAL A 48 13.10 -3.14 3.78
N VAL A 49 12.51 -4.31 3.63
CA VAL A 49 11.09 -4.57 3.89
C VAL A 49 10.99 -5.43 5.16
N SER A 50 10.39 -4.85 6.19
CA SER A 50 10.17 -5.51 7.48
C SER A 50 8.87 -6.30 7.46
N LEU A 51 8.94 -7.60 7.76
CA LEU A 51 7.81 -8.53 7.75
C LEU A 51 7.67 -9.29 9.08
N LYS A 52 7.50 -8.59 10.22
CA LYS A 52 7.32 -9.24 11.54
C LYS A 52 5.86 -9.40 11.95
N GLY A 53 5.55 -10.48 12.66
CA GLY A 53 4.20 -10.74 13.17
C GLY A 53 3.30 -11.30 12.07
N LYS A 54 2.10 -10.76 11.91
CA LYS A 54 1.11 -11.22 10.90
C LYS A 54 1.43 -10.78 9.46
N CYS A 55 2.64 -10.29 9.19
CA CYS A 55 3.05 -9.77 7.87
C CYS A 55 3.46 -10.85 6.86
N SER A 56 3.35 -12.13 7.21
CA SER A 56 3.75 -13.23 6.33
C SER A 56 2.63 -13.72 5.41
N ASP A 57 1.41 -13.17 5.57
CA ASP A 57 0.26 -13.51 4.75
C ASP A 57 0.43 -12.96 3.32
N HIS A 58 -0.11 -13.69 2.35
CA HIS A 58 0.11 -13.42 0.92
C HIS A 58 -0.25 -11.99 0.52
N GLY A 59 -1.44 -11.50 0.87
CA GLY A 59 -1.84 -10.14 0.51
C GLY A 59 -1.02 -9.05 1.22
N MET A 60 -0.49 -9.31 2.42
CA MET A 60 0.42 -8.36 3.06
C MET A 60 1.77 -8.30 2.34
N LEU A 61 2.29 -9.44 1.86
CA LEU A 61 3.49 -9.45 1.03
C LEU A 61 3.29 -8.65 -0.25
N VAL A 62 2.16 -8.85 -0.94
CA VAL A 62 1.78 -8.08 -2.13
C VAL A 62 1.70 -6.58 -1.79
N HIS A 63 1.04 -6.20 -0.69
CA HIS A 63 0.97 -4.81 -0.22
C HIS A 63 2.36 -4.18 -0.01
N GLN A 64 3.28 -4.89 0.65
CA GLN A 64 4.63 -4.36 0.88
C GLN A 64 5.44 -4.27 -0.43
N MET A 65 5.25 -5.22 -1.36
CA MET A 65 5.85 -5.16 -2.69
C MET A 65 5.33 -3.98 -3.53
N LEU A 66 4.05 -3.61 -3.39
CA LEU A 66 3.49 -2.43 -4.07
C LEU A 66 4.07 -1.12 -3.54
N HIS A 67 4.36 -1.04 -2.24
CA HIS A 67 5.15 0.09 -1.71
C HIS A 67 6.52 0.15 -2.40
N VAL A 68 7.24 -0.98 -2.49
CA VAL A 68 8.53 -1.05 -3.20
C VAL A 68 8.41 -0.56 -4.66
N ILE A 69 7.34 -0.93 -5.36
CA ILE A 69 7.04 -0.51 -6.74
C ILE A 69 6.77 1.00 -6.85
N GLY A 70 6.47 1.68 -5.73
CA GLY A 70 6.24 3.12 -5.71
C GLY A 70 4.80 3.53 -5.47
N MET A 71 3.93 2.59 -5.12
CA MET A 71 2.54 2.89 -4.80
C MET A 71 2.41 3.36 -3.36
N TRP A 72 1.89 4.57 -3.17
CA TRP A 72 1.43 5.04 -1.87
C TRP A 72 0.10 4.37 -1.50
N HIS A 73 -0.27 4.45 -0.23
CA HIS A 73 -1.61 4.06 0.18
C HIS A 73 -2.69 4.87 -0.55
N GLU A 74 -3.78 4.22 -0.91
CA GLU A 74 -4.83 4.82 -1.75
C GLU A 74 -5.49 6.03 -1.08
N GLN A 75 -5.74 5.97 0.24
CA GLN A 75 -6.29 7.11 0.99
C GLN A 75 -5.31 8.28 1.11
N SER A 76 -4.04 8.10 0.74
CA SER A 76 -3.04 9.19 0.74
C SER A 76 -2.97 9.94 -0.58
N ARG A 77 -3.78 9.59 -1.59
CA ARG A 77 -3.78 10.29 -2.88
C ARG A 77 -4.15 11.77 -2.76
N HIS A 78 -3.72 12.57 -3.71
CA HIS A 78 -4.03 14.00 -3.76
C HIS A 78 -5.55 14.29 -3.88
N ASP A 79 -6.25 13.45 -4.65
CA ASP A 79 -7.68 13.52 -4.96
C ASP A 79 -8.57 12.74 -3.96
N ARG A 80 -8.00 12.14 -2.90
CA ARG A 80 -8.73 11.25 -1.97
C ARG A 80 -9.97 11.89 -1.33
N ASP A 81 -9.95 13.20 -1.11
CA ASP A 81 -11.08 13.93 -0.50
C ASP A 81 -12.31 14.00 -1.43
N GLN A 82 -12.23 13.57 -2.69
CA GLN A 82 -13.40 13.39 -3.56
C GLN A 82 -14.15 12.08 -3.25
N TYR A 83 -13.49 11.10 -2.63
CA TYR A 83 -14.00 9.73 -2.48
C TYR A 83 -14.23 9.33 -1.02
N VAL A 84 -13.39 9.83 -0.12
CA VAL A 84 -13.44 9.49 1.31
C VAL A 84 -13.36 10.75 2.18
N THR A 85 -13.87 10.64 3.39
CA THR A 85 -13.68 11.61 4.47
C THR A 85 -12.70 11.03 5.48
N ILE A 86 -11.65 11.78 5.82
CA ILE A 86 -10.73 11.43 6.92
C ILE A 86 -11.20 12.13 8.19
N ASN A 87 -11.68 11.37 9.16
CA ASN A 87 -12.08 11.87 10.48
C ASN A 87 -10.84 11.96 11.37
N ILE A 88 -10.00 12.97 11.15
CA ILE A 88 -8.67 13.07 11.78
C ILE A 88 -8.73 13.13 13.32
N ASP A 89 -9.84 13.61 13.89
CA ASP A 89 -10.05 13.67 15.34
C ASP A 89 -10.27 12.28 15.96
N ASN A 90 -10.72 11.30 15.17
CA ASN A 90 -10.82 9.90 15.59
C ASN A 90 -9.46 9.18 15.53
N VAL A 91 -8.45 9.78 14.91
CA VAL A 91 -7.12 9.18 14.73
C VAL A 91 -6.25 9.50 15.94
N ASP A 92 -5.59 8.47 16.47
CA ASP A 92 -4.52 8.60 17.45
C ASP A 92 -3.49 9.65 16.99
N PRO A 93 -3.23 10.71 17.78
CA PRO A 93 -2.27 11.77 17.43
C PRO A 93 -0.93 11.27 16.90
N GLU A 94 -0.39 10.18 17.46
CA GLU A 94 0.90 9.60 17.04
C GLU A 94 0.86 9.05 15.61
N ASN A 95 -0.33 8.68 15.11
CA ASN A 95 -0.52 8.02 13.83
C ASN A 95 -1.11 8.93 12.73
N ARG A 96 -1.42 10.20 13.04
CA ARG A 96 -2.01 11.16 12.08
C ARG A 96 -1.17 11.37 10.82
N PHE A 97 0.15 11.15 10.89
CA PHE A 97 1.03 11.28 9.73
C PHE A 97 0.70 10.27 8.60
N ASN A 98 0.09 9.12 8.91
CA ASN A 98 -0.32 8.11 7.93
C ASN A 98 -1.48 8.56 7.03
N PHE A 99 -2.16 9.66 7.40
CA PHE A 99 -3.30 10.21 6.66
C PHE A 99 -2.92 11.46 5.85
N LYS A 100 -1.65 11.85 5.81
CA LYS A 100 -1.19 12.98 5.00
C LYS A 100 -1.36 12.67 3.51
N LYS A 101 -1.92 13.64 2.76
CA LYS A 101 -1.98 13.56 1.30
C LYS A 101 -0.57 13.62 0.71
N ARG A 102 -0.36 12.92 -0.39
CA ARG A 102 0.84 12.96 -1.22
C ARG A 102 0.64 13.93 -2.38
N GLY A 103 1.73 14.25 -3.07
CA GLY A 103 1.72 15.16 -4.21
C GLY A 103 0.88 14.64 -5.38
N ARG A 104 0.69 15.47 -6.41
CA ARG A 104 -0.13 15.15 -7.59
C ARG A 104 0.26 13.84 -8.28
N GLY A 105 1.54 13.46 -8.26
CA GLY A 105 2.03 12.19 -8.81
C GLY A 105 1.49 10.93 -8.12
N SER A 106 0.82 11.06 -6.96
CA SER A 106 0.11 9.94 -6.33
C SER A 106 -1.23 9.59 -6.99
N THR A 107 -1.79 10.51 -7.78
CA THR A 107 -3.07 10.32 -8.48
C THR A 107 -2.80 9.58 -9.80
N VAL A 108 -2.73 8.24 -9.73
CA VAL A 108 -2.57 7.35 -10.89
C VAL A 108 -3.86 6.56 -11.09
N GLY A 109 -4.43 6.60 -12.30
CA GLY A 109 -5.69 5.93 -12.61
C GLY A 109 -6.86 6.35 -11.71
N LYS A 110 -7.94 5.54 -11.72
CA LYS A 110 -9.13 5.75 -10.90
C LYS A 110 -8.86 5.44 -9.43
N TYR A 111 -9.55 6.16 -8.53
CA TYR A 111 -9.53 5.86 -7.10
C TYR A 111 -10.21 4.52 -6.82
N ASP A 112 -9.55 3.65 -6.07
CA ASP A 112 -10.03 2.29 -5.78
C ASP A 112 -10.15 2.05 -4.27
N LYS A 113 -11.38 2.15 -3.76
CA LYS A 113 -11.71 1.91 -2.35
C LYS A 113 -11.42 0.46 -1.90
N THR A 114 -11.30 -0.46 -2.85
CA THR A 114 -11.02 -1.88 -2.61
C THR A 114 -9.57 -2.27 -2.88
N SER A 115 -8.73 -1.29 -3.26
CA SER A 115 -7.30 -1.49 -3.50
C SER A 115 -6.66 -2.17 -2.29
N ILE A 116 -5.73 -3.09 -2.55
CA ILE A 116 -4.94 -3.69 -1.47
C ILE A 116 -4.11 -2.62 -0.73
N MET A 117 -3.88 -1.47 -1.37
CA MET A 117 -3.18 -0.29 -0.82
C MET A 117 -4.08 0.64 -0.02
N HIS A 118 -5.40 0.43 0.03
CA HIS A 118 -6.28 1.27 0.83
C HIS A 118 -6.23 0.87 2.31
N LEU A 119 -6.17 1.86 3.22
CA LEU A 119 -6.30 1.62 4.66
C LEU A 119 -7.75 1.28 5.05
N ASP A 120 -7.90 0.44 6.08
CA ASP A 120 -9.21 0.12 6.65
C ASP A 120 -9.77 1.32 7.42
N GLY A 121 -11.10 1.45 7.45
CA GLY A 121 -11.83 2.56 8.03
C GLY A 121 -11.68 2.73 9.53
N TYR A 122 -11.19 1.73 10.27
CA TYR A 122 -10.95 1.82 11.72
C TYR A 122 -9.46 1.85 12.10
N VAL A 123 -8.56 1.82 11.12
CA VAL A 123 -7.12 1.81 11.43
C VAL A 123 -6.72 3.08 12.17
N PHE A 124 -5.88 2.92 13.19
CA PHE A 124 -5.39 4.01 14.05
C PHE A 124 -6.47 4.79 14.80
N SER A 125 -7.68 4.23 14.94
CA SER A 125 -8.73 4.84 15.76
C SER A 125 -8.34 4.83 17.25
N SER A 126 -8.50 5.97 17.93
CA SER A 126 -8.28 6.09 19.37
C SER A 126 -9.58 6.05 20.19
N ASN A 127 -10.73 6.09 19.53
CA ASN A 127 -12.05 6.23 20.16
C ASN A 127 -13.09 5.24 19.60
N GLN A 128 -12.66 4.20 18.87
CA GLN A 128 -13.50 3.18 18.23
C GLN A 128 -14.47 3.75 17.17
N GLN A 129 -14.30 5.01 16.77
CA GLN A 129 -15.04 5.62 15.67
C GLN A 129 -14.22 5.51 14.36
N PRO A 130 -14.90 5.49 13.19
CA PRO A 130 -14.20 5.33 11.91
C PRO A 130 -13.30 6.53 11.61
N THR A 131 -12.07 6.23 11.20
CA THR A 131 -11.06 7.20 10.74
C THR A 131 -11.19 7.50 9.25
N ILE A 132 -11.71 6.56 8.45
CA ILE A 132 -11.97 6.75 7.02
C ILE A 132 -13.40 6.31 6.69
N VAL A 133 -14.18 7.25 6.15
CA VAL A 133 -15.57 7.02 5.73
C VAL A 133 -15.68 7.18 4.21
N ASP A 134 -16.32 6.22 3.55
CA ASP A 134 -16.68 6.34 2.14
C ASP A 134 -17.79 7.39 1.98
N LYS A 135 -17.55 8.41 1.15
CA LYS A 135 -18.55 9.47 0.90
C LYS A 135 -19.80 8.99 0.17
N THR A 136 -19.69 7.94 -0.64
CA THR A 136 -20.81 7.40 -1.41
C THR A 136 -21.76 6.60 -0.53
N SER A 137 -21.23 5.76 0.36
CA SER A 137 -22.03 4.86 1.18
C SER A 137 -22.33 5.42 2.58
N GLY A 138 -21.51 6.35 3.08
CA GLY A 138 -21.58 6.87 4.44
C GLY A 138 -20.99 5.93 5.50
N TYR A 139 -20.49 4.76 5.10
CA TYR A 139 -19.93 3.76 6.02
C TYR A 139 -18.40 3.81 6.05
N ALA A 140 -17.81 3.22 7.09
CA ALA A 140 -16.38 3.01 7.18
C ALA A 140 -15.87 2.21 5.96
N VAL A 141 -14.71 2.59 5.41
CA VAL A 141 -14.11 1.83 4.31
C VAL A 141 -13.73 0.44 4.81
N VAL A 142 -14.11 -0.61 4.07
CA VAL A 142 -13.70 -1.98 4.34
C VAL A 142 -12.55 -2.33 3.40
N ALA A 143 -11.33 -2.44 3.95
CA ALA A 143 -10.16 -2.72 3.12
C ALA A 143 -9.84 -4.22 3.09
N GLN A 144 -9.54 -4.75 1.89
CA GLN A 144 -9.12 -6.14 1.71
C GLN A 144 -7.59 -6.28 1.77
N ARG A 145 -7.12 -7.46 2.18
CA ARG A 145 -5.69 -7.84 2.24
C ARG A 145 -5.46 -9.23 1.64
N THR A 146 -6.11 -9.52 0.52
CA THR A 146 -6.09 -10.86 -0.10
C THR A 146 -5.42 -10.88 -1.47
N LYS A 147 -5.71 -9.91 -2.36
CA LYS A 147 -5.24 -9.93 -3.76
C LYS A 147 -5.15 -8.54 -4.38
N LEU A 148 -4.46 -8.44 -5.51
CA LEU A 148 -4.53 -7.25 -6.37
C LEU A 148 -5.93 -7.07 -6.94
N THR A 149 -6.43 -5.83 -6.97
CA THR A 149 -7.56 -5.47 -7.82
C THR A 149 -7.11 -5.22 -9.26
N ASP A 150 -8.04 -5.21 -10.20
CA ASP A 150 -7.73 -4.85 -11.60
C ASP A 150 -7.23 -3.40 -11.71
N LEU A 151 -7.67 -2.52 -10.81
CA LEU A 151 -7.19 -1.14 -10.73
C LEU A 151 -5.80 -1.04 -10.12
N ASP A 152 -5.42 -1.90 -9.18
CA ASP A 152 -4.03 -2.01 -8.70
C ASP A 152 -3.11 -2.38 -9.88
N VAL A 153 -3.49 -3.39 -10.66
CA VAL A 153 -2.74 -3.82 -11.85
C VAL A 153 -2.63 -2.69 -12.89
N ALA A 154 -3.75 -2.04 -13.21
CA ALA A 154 -3.76 -0.94 -14.19
C ALA A 154 -2.86 0.23 -13.77
N LYS A 155 -2.80 0.55 -12.47
CA LYS A 155 -1.89 1.58 -11.94
C LYS A 155 -0.43 1.21 -12.09
N ILE A 156 -0.06 -0.05 -11.81
CA ILE A 156 1.31 -0.53 -12.00
C ILE A 156 1.70 -0.42 -13.48
N ASN A 157 0.84 -0.89 -14.38
CA ASN A 157 1.10 -0.83 -15.82
C ASN A 157 1.24 0.62 -16.31
N GLN A 158 0.39 1.53 -15.83
CA GLN A 158 0.52 2.96 -16.13
C GLN A 158 1.83 3.57 -15.60
N LEU A 159 2.25 3.20 -14.38
CA LEU A 159 3.50 3.69 -13.77
C LEU A 159 4.75 3.21 -14.51
N TYR A 160 4.74 1.95 -14.98
CA TYR A 160 5.90 1.28 -15.57
C TYR A 160 5.85 1.20 -17.10
N GLN A 161 4.81 1.75 -17.73
CA GLN A 161 4.61 1.74 -19.18
C GLN A 161 4.65 0.32 -19.77
N CYS A 162 3.96 -0.58 -19.06
CA CYS A 162 3.46 -1.81 -19.66
C CYS A 162 2.28 -1.43 -20.58
#